data_AF-A0A8H3BKQ8-F1
#
_entry.id   AF-A0A8H3BKQ8-F1
#
_cell.length_a   1.000
_cell.length_b   1.000
_cell.length_c   1.000
_cell.angle_alpha   90.00
_cell.angle_beta   90.00
_cell.angle_gamma   90.00
#
_symmetry.space_group_name_H-M   'P 1'
#
loop_
_entity.id
_entity.type
_entity.pdbx_description
1 polymer ?
#
loop_
_entity_poly.entity_id
_entity_poly.type
_entity_poly.pdbx_seq_one_letter_code
_entity_poly.pdbx_strand_id
1 'polypeptide(L)'
;TDCDIYWVVPKVKDLEYPAGDPAEPIEVIIFGEPYLIEVEYHVLDNITYIILDSPVFRAQTKADPYPARMDDLSSAIFYSTWNQAIAETVRRFPTIDIYHINDYHGALAPLYLLPRVLPVCLSLHNAEFQGLWPLRTKDEMKEVCLAFNLSKEVCTKTFNLLHAAASFIGVHQKSVGVAGVSYKYGKRSWACYPALWTLKHVDLLPNPDPSDIAALNEKPVDMSNVAIFVHVRRWLV
;
A
#
# COMPACT_ATOMS: atom_id res chain seq x y z
N THR A 1 25.16 0.61 0.76
CA THR A 1 24.52 -0.68 0.50
C THR A 1 23.13 -0.35 0.04
N ASP A 2 22.76 -0.86 -1.12
CA ASP A 2 21.48 -0.54 -1.76
C ASP A 2 20.31 -1.06 -0.90
N CYS A 3 19.18 -0.35 -0.96
CA CYS A 3 17.98 -0.70 -0.21
C CYS A 3 17.23 -1.81 -0.94
N ASP A 4 17.05 -2.98 -0.34
CA ASP A 4 16.17 -3.99 -0.91
C ASP A 4 14.73 -3.47 -0.91
N ILE A 5 14.07 -3.50 -2.07
CA ILE A 5 12.69 -3.09 -2.25
C ILE A 5 11.88 -4.33 -2.56
N TYR A 6 10.78 -4.48 -1.85
CA TYR A 6 9.74 -5.44 -2.20
C TYR A 6 8.58 -4.63 -2.79
N TRP A 7 8.02 -5.07 -3.91
CA TRP A 7 6.90 -4.39 -4.55
C TRP A 7 5.80 -5.40 -4.85
N VAL A 8 4.66 -5.25 -4.16
CA VAL A 8 3.51 -6.15 -4.32
C VAL A 8 2.57 -5.62 -5.40
N VAL A 9 2.55 -6.29 -6.56
CA VAL A 9 1.91 -5.80 -7.78
C VAL A 9 0.72 -6.68 -8.17
N PRO A 10 -0.52 -6.15 -8.21
CA PRO A 10 -1.66 -6.88 -8.75
C PRO A 10 -1.53 -7.02 -10.28
N LYS A 11 -1.67 -8.24 -10.78
CA LYS A 11 -1.59 -8.56 -12.21
C LYS A 11 -2.89 -8.18 -12.91
N VAL A 12 -2.87 -7.10 -13.68
CA VAL A 12 -4.01 -6.63 -14.49
C VAL A 12 -4.03 -7.30 -15.86
N LYS A 13 -5.16 -7.28 -16.56
CA LYS A 13 -5.22 -7.74 -17.95
C LYS A 13 -4.49 -6.76 -18.87
N ASP A 14 -4.26 -7.16 -20.12
CA ASP A 14 -3.67 -6.34 -21.21
C ASP A 14 -2.26 -5.75 -20.96
N LEU A 15 -1.54 -6.27 -19.97
CA LEU A 15 -0.11 -6.03 -19.76
C LEU A 15 0.68 -7.35 -19.87
N GLU A 16 1.85 -7.29 -20.50
CA GLU A 16 2.83 -8.37 -20.47
C GLU A 16 3.75 -8.20 -19.26
N TYR A 17 3.72 -9.18 -18.36
CA TYR A 17 4.60 -9.23 -17.20
C TYR A 17 5.80 -10.13 -17.53
N PRO A 18 7.03 -9.78 -17.10
CA PRO A 18 8.17 -10.68 -17.27
C PRO A 18 7.93 -11.98 -16.52
N ALA A 19 8.47 -13.09 -17.05
CA ALA A 19 8.41 -14.37 -16.34
C ALA A 19 9.15 -14.25 -15.00
N GLY A 20 8.47 -14.65 -13.92
CA GLY A 20 9.05 -14.78 -12.59
C GLY A 20 9.22 -16.24 -12.19
N ASP A 21 9.84 -16.45 -11.04
CA ASP A 21 9.89 -17.73 -10.35
C ASP A 21 8.56 -17.96 -9.61
N PRO A 22 7.81 -19.05 -9.88
CA PRO A 22 6.60 -19.37 -9.14
C PRO A 22 6.88 -19.55 -7.65
N ALA A 23 5.97 -19.08 -6.81
CA ALA A 23 6.03 -19.20 -5.36
C ALA A 23 4.72 -19.78 -4.80
N GLU A 24 4.73 -20.15 -3.52
CA GLU A 24 3.53 -20.65 -2.85
C GLU A 24 2.38 -19.63 -2.94
N PRO A 25 1.14 -20.03 -3.29
CA PRO A 25 0.01 -19.12 -3.32
C PRO A 25 -0.24 -18.43 -1.97
N ILE A 26 -0.74 -17.20 -2.00
CA ILE A 26 -1.18 -16.49 -0.80
C ILE A 26 -2.66 -16.81 -0.56
N GLU A 27 -2.98 -17.30 0.63
CA GLU A 27 -4.37 -17.43 1.09
C GLU A 27 -4.86 -16.09 1.67
N VAL A 28 -6.01 -15.63 1.19
CA VAL A 28 -6.75 -14.49 1.75
C VAL A 28 -8.14 -14.95 2.16
N ILE A 29 -8.74 -14.29 3.15
CA ILE A 29 -10.11 -14.60 3.58
C ILE A 29 -11.06 -13.54 3.06
N ILE A 30 -12.07 -13.95 2.30
CA ILE A 30 -13.12 -13.06 1.79
C ILE A 30 -14.45 -13.71 2.16
N PHE A 31 -15.33 -12.98 2.84
CA PHE A 31 -16.60 -13.53 3.35
C PHE A 31 -16.48 -14.77 4.25
N GLY A 32 -15.34 -14.91 4.94
CA GLY A 32 -15.06 -16.07 5.80
C GLY A 32 -14.57 -17.31 5.06
N GLU A 33 -14.43 -17.24 3.74
CA GLU A 33 -13.93 -18.33 2.90
C GLU A 33 -12.49 -18.04 2.43
N PRO A 34 -11.62 -19.06 2.36
CA PRO A 34 -10.27 -18.91 1.85
C PRO A 34 -10.24 -18.83 0.32
N TYR A 35 -9.44 -17.91 -0.21
CA TYR A 35 -9.16 -17.74 -1.63
C TYR A 35 -7.66 -17.72 -1.85
N LEU A 36 -7.18 -18.48 -2.85
CA LEU A 36 -5.78 -18.52 -3.21
C LEU A 36 -5.47 -17.50 -4.30
N ILE A 37 -4.38 -16.77 -4.09
CA ILE A 37 -3.79 -15.82 -5.02
C ILE A 37 -2.46 -16.41 -5.48
N GLU A 38 -2.33 -16.66 -6.77
CA GLU A 38 -1.08 -17.19 -7.34
C GLU A 38 0.01 -16.11 -7.25
N VAL A 39 1.24 -16.54 -7.00
CA VAL A 39 2.37 -15.63 -6.77
C VAL A 39 3.55 -16.01 -7.65
N GLU A 40 4.12 -15.00 -8.32
CA GLU A 40 5.42 -15.11 -9.00
C GLU A 40 6.37 -14.04 -8.44
N TYR A 41 7.63 -14.41 -8.25
CA TYR A 41 8.69 -13.48 -7.87
C TYR A 41 9.54 -13.13 -9.07
N HIS A 42 9.73 -11.83 -9.31
CA HIS A 42 10.64 -11.34 -10.32
C HIS A 42 11.66 -10.41 -9.66
N VAL A 43 12.95 -10.74 -9.76
CA VAL A 43 14.01 -9.94 -9.14
C VAL A 43 14.75 -9.16 -10.22
N LEU A 44 14.80 -7.84 -10.06
CA LEU A 44 15.58 -6.93 -10.87
C LEU A 44 16.43 -6.06 -9.93
N ASP A 45 17.75 -6.25 -9.98
CA ASP A 45 18.71 -5.62 -9.07
C ASP A 45 18.33 -5.83 -7.59
N ASN A 46 18.05 -4.75 -6.86
CA ASN A 46 17.63 -4.74 -5.47
C ASN A 46 16.10 -4.78 -5.29
N ILE A 47 15.33 -4.95 -6.37
CA ILE A 47 13.86 -4.95 -6.33
C ILE A 47 13.34 -6.36 -6.54
N THR A 48 12.60 -6.87 -5.56
CA THR A 48 11.78 -8.08 -5.67
C THR A 48 10.35 -7.66 -5.97
N TYR A 49 9.89 -7.90 -7.19
CA TYR A 49 8.49 -7.77 -7.58
C TYR A 49 7.74 -9.04 -7.17
N ILE A 50 6.70 -8.88 -6.37
CA ILE A 50 5.76 -9.92 -5.97
C ILE A 50 4.52 -9.75 -6.83
N ILE A 51 4.44 -10.51 -7.91
CA ILE A 51 3.33 -10.45 -8.85
C ILE A 51 2.20 -11.31 -8.32
N LEU A 52 1.05 -10.69 -8.08
CA LEU A 52 -0.16 -11.35 -7.58
C LEU A 52 -1.12 -11.63 -8.73
N ASP A 53 -1.42 -12.89 -9.00
CA ASP A 53 -2.33 -13.28 -10.06
C ASP A 53 -3.64 -13.87 -9.51
N SER A 54 -4.76 -13.22 -9.85
CA SER A 54 -6.10 -13.60 -9.44
C SER A 54 -7.13 -13.04 -10.42
N PRO A 55 -8.29 -13.71 -10.63
CA PRO A 55 -9.40 -13.15 -11.40
C PRO A 55 -9.83 -11.75 -10.95
N VAL A 56 -9.70 -11.44 -9.65
CA VAL A 56 -10.04 -10.14 -9.07
C VAL A 56 -9.17 -9.02 -9.65
N PHE A 57 -7.87 -9.26 -9.80
CA PHE A 57 -6.93 -8.28 -10.37
C PHE A 57 -7.02 -8.20 -11.88
N ARG A 58 -7.18 -9.35 -12.56
CA ARG A 58 -7.35 -9.43 -14.02
C ARG A 58 -8.67 -8.85 -14.52
N ALA A 59 -9.60 -8.49 -13.64
CA ALA A 59 -10.77 -7.70 -14.03
C ALA A 59 -10.38 -6.29 -14.53
N GLN A 60 -9.30 -5.74 -13.97
CA GLN A 60 -8.75 -4.41 -14.28
C GLN A 60 -7.82 -4.43 -15.50
N THR A 61 -7.56 -3.27 -16.10
CA THR A 61 -6.69 -3.06 -17.28
C THR A 61 -5.47 -2.23 -16.92
N LYS A 62 -4.51 -2.10 -17.83
CA LYS A 62 -3.47 -1.07 -17.79
C LYS A 62 -4.04 0.35 -17.74
N ALA A 63 -5.13 0.62 -18.45
CA ALA A 63 -5.75 1.95 -18.52
C ALA A 63 -6.53 2.30 -17.24
N ASP A 64 -7.12 1.29 -16.61
CA ASP A 64 -7.97 1.37 -15.43
C ASP A 64 -7.51 0.30 -14.42
N PRO A 65 -6.36 0.50 -13.75
CA PRO A 65 -5.76 -0.52 -12.88
C PRO A 65 -6.47 -0.68 -11.53
N TYR A 66 -7.38 0.24 -11.20
CA TYR A 66 -8.14 0.24 -9.95
C TYR A 66 -9.65 0.21 -10.24
N PRO A 67 -10.46 -0.38 -9.34
CA PRO A 67 -11.91 -0.33 -9.45
C PRO A 67 -12.44 1.10 -9.63
N ALA A 68 -13.27 1.31 -10.65
CA ALA A 68 -13.82 2.64 -10.97
C ALA A 68 -14.81 3.16 -9.91
N ARG A 69 -15.47 2.23 -9.20
CA ARG A 69 -16.29 2.51 -8.02
C ARG A 69 -15.53 2.06 -6.79
N MET A 70 -15.66 2.82 -5.72
CA MET A 70 -14.89 2.65 -4.49
C MET A 70 -15.71 2.10 -3.32
N ASP A 71 -17.03 2.00 -3.49
CA ASP A 71 -18.01 1.71 -2.45
C ASP A 71 -18.98 0.58 -2.85
N ASP A 72 -18.51 -0.35 -3.69
CA ASP A 72 -19.28 -1.50 -4.16
C ASP A 72 -18.58 -2.83 -3.86
N LEU A 73 -19.31 -3.93 -3.79
CA LEU A 73 -18.72 -5.18 -3.34
C LEU A 73 -17.48 -5.63 -4.13
N SER A 74 -17.43 -5.33 -5.43
CA SER A 74 -16.28 -5.65 -6.29
C SER A 74 -14.99 -4.94 -5.83
N SER A 75 -15.08 -3.65 -5.49
CA SER A 75 -13.95 -2.89 -4.96
C SER A 75 -13.56 -3.31 -3.54
N ALA A 76 -14.51 -3.71 -2.69
CA ALA A 76 -14.20 -4.28 -1.38
C ALA A 76 -13.33 -5.54 -1.52
N ILE A 77 -13.73 -6.46 -2.39
CA ILE A 77 -12.99 -7.70 -2.62
C ILE A 77 -11.59 -7.39 -3.17
N PHE A 78 -11.48 -6.46 -4.14
CA PHE A 78 -10.19 -6.02 -4.68
C PHE A 78 -9.23 -5.49 -3.61
N TYR A 79 -9.65 -4.48 -2.84
CA TYR A 79 -8.78 -3.87 -1.83
C TYR A 79 -8.51 -4.81 -0.66
N SER A 80 -9.49 -5.61 -0.24
CA SER A 80 -9.31 -6.64 0.77
C SER A 80 -8.23 -7.65 0.35
N THR A 81 -8.34 -8.18 -0.87
CA THR A 81 -7.40 -9.17 -1.42
C THR A 81 -5.99 -8.61 -1.45
N TRP A 82 -5.82 -7.39 -1.97
CA TRP A 82 -4.48 -6.78 -2.09
C TRP A 82 -3.86 -6.50 -0.71
N ASN A 83 -4.62 -5.94 0.24
CA ASN A 83 -4.09 -5.61 1.56
C ASN A 83 -3.73 -6.86 2.38
N GLN A 84 -4.55 -7.92 2.31
CA GLN A 84 -4.21 -9.19 2.93
C GLN A 84 -2.96 -9.81 2.31
N ALA A 85 -2.79 -9.72 0.98
CA ALA A 85 -1.61 -10.21 0.29
C ALA A 85 -0.32 -9.42 0.61
N ILE A 86 -0.42 -8.10 0.77
CA ILE A 86 0.70 -7.28 1.26
C ILE A 86 1.10 -7.72 2.67
N ALA A 87 0.14 -7.90 3.57
CA ALA A 87 0.41 -8.37 4.92
C ALA A 87 1.08 -9.77 4.92
N GLU A 88 0.61 -10.69 4.08
CA GLU A 88 1.22 -12.00 3.96
C GLU A 88 2.64 -11.95 3.36
N THR A 89 2.88 -11.05 2.40
CA THR A 89 4.22 -10.77 1.88
C THR A 89 5.17 -10.36 3.02
N VAL A 90 4.73 -9.45 3.90
CA VAL A 90 5.52 -9.05 5.08
C VAL A 90 5.81 -10.23 6.02
N ARG A 91 4.89 -11.21 6.15
CA ARG A 91 5.14 -12.42 6.96
C ARG A 91 6.19 -13.32 6.32
N ARG A 92 6.16 -13.47 5.00
CA ARG A 92 7.11 -14.28 4.22
C ARG A 92 8.52 -13.69 4.18
N PHE A 93 8.62 -12.36 4.19
CA PHE A 93 9.89 -11.63 4.17
C PHE A 93 10.10 -10.89 5.51
N PRO A 94 10.49 -11.61 6.58
CA PRO A 94 10.65 -11.01 7.91
C PRO A 94 11.77 -9.97 7.99
N THR A 95 12.59 -9.84 6.95
CA THR A 95 13.65 -8.83 6.79
C THR A 95 13.13 -7.44 6.44
N ILE A 96 11.84 -7.28 6.09
CA ILE A 96 11.22 -5.99 5.82
C ILE A 96 11.12 -5.17 7.12
N ASP A 97 11.73 -3.99 7.11
CA ASP A 97 11.84 -3.11 8.28
C ASP A 97 10.77 -2.00 8.30
N ILE A 98 10.40 -1.42 7.14
CA ILE A 98 9.35 -0.42 7.01
C ILE A 98 8.45 -0.68 5.80
N TYR A 99 7.16 -0.35 5.92
CA TYR A 99 6.18 -0.40 4.84
C TYR A 99 5.73 0.99 4.40
N HIS A 100 5.95 1.31 3.14
CA HIS A 100 5.44 2.52 2.49
C HIS A 100 4.06 2.26 1.91
N ILE A 101 3.06 2.91 2.50
CA ILE A 101 1.72 3.02 1.97
C ILE A 101 1.71 4.16 0.95
N ASN A 102 1.56 3.80 -0.32
CA ASN A 102 1.32 4.78 -1.37
C ASN A 102 -0.18 5.09 -1.50
N ASP A 103 -0.58 6.27 -1.03
CA ASP A 103 -1.98 6.70 -0.92
C ASP A 103 -2.85 5.76 -0.06
N TYR A 104 -4.12 5.52 -0.40
CA TYR A 104 -5.02 4.69 0.42
C TYR A 104 -5.06 3.20 0.05
N HIS A 105 -4.52 2.79 -1.11
CA HIS A 105 -4.82 1.47 -1.70
C HIS A 105 -4.35 0.29 -0.84
N GLY A 106 -3.15 0.41 -0.24
CA GLY A 106 -2.55 -0.56 0.68
C GLY A 106 -2.70 -0.21 2.17
N ALA A 107 -3.60 0.71 2.50
CA ALA A 107 -3.66 1.32 3.84
C ALA A 107 -4.12 0.39 4.97
N LEU A 108 -4.73 -0.76 4.66
CA LEU A 108 -5.23 -1.72 5.64
C LEU A 108 -4.20 -2.82 5.98
N ALA A 109 -3.18 -3.03 5.14
CA ALA A 109 -2.17 -4.07 5.35
C ALA A 109 -1.58 -4.09 6.78
N PRO A 110 -1.27 -2.94 7.42
CA PRO A 110 -0.74 -2.93 8.79
C PRO A 110 -1.69 -3.50 9.83
N LEU A 111 -3.00 -3.42 9.61
CA LEU A 111 -3.99 -3.93 10.56
C LEU A 111 -3.98 -5.45 10.64
N TYR A 112 -3.73 -6.15 9.53
CA TYR A 112 -3.64 -7.62 9.51
C TYR A 112 -2.35 -8.14 10.15
N LEU A 113 -1.35 -7.26 10.38
CA LEU A 113 -0.09 -7.63 11.02
C LEU A 113 -0.16 -7.53 12.55
N LEU A 114 -1.18 -6.88 13.10
CA LEU A 114 -1.35 -6.75 14.54
C LEU A 114 -1.41 -8.13 15.23
N PRO A 115 -0.79 -8.29 16.43
CA PRO A 115 -0.21 -7.23 17.27
C PRO A 115 1.22 -6.80 16.89
N ARG A 116 1.84 -7.39 15.85
CA ARG A 116 3.15 -6.92 15.35
C ARG A 116 2.97 -5.55 14.69
N VAL A 117 3.52 -4.52 15.31
CA VAL A 117 3.54 -3.16 14.76
C VAL A 117 4.73 -3.03 13.82
N LEU A 118 4.50 -3.17 12.52
CA LEU A 118 5.49 -2.81 11.50
C LEU A 118 5.51 -1.28 11.34
N PRO A 119 6.68 -0.62 11.35
CA PRO A 119 6.78 0.78 10.97
C PRO A 119 6.20 1.03 9.58
N VAL A 120 5.47 2.13 9.42
CA VAL A 120 4.87 2.52 8.14
C VAL A 120 5.17 3.98 7.80
N CYS A 121 5.21 4.27 6.51
CA CYS A 121 5.15 5.62 5.99
C CYS A 121 4.00 5.77 5.02
N LEU A 122 3.38 6.95 4.97
CA LEU A 122 2.23 7.24 4.12
C LEU A 122 2.55 8.44 3.24
N SER A 123 2.54 8.26 1.92
CA SER A 123 2.58 9.37 0.95
C SER A 123 1.17 9.73 0.48
N LEU A 124 0.80 11.00 0.60
CA LEU A 124 -0.51 11.51 0.17
C LEU A 124 -0.39 12.20 -1.20
N HIS A 125 -1.03 11.62 -2.21
CA HIS A 125 -1.10 12.16 -3.57
C HIS A 125 -2.49 12.72 -3.88
N ASN A 126 -3.57 12.05 -3.47
CA ASN A 126 -4.93 12.56 -3.60
C ASN A 126 -5.91 12.16 -2.48
N ALA A 127 -5.94 12.94 -1.40
CA ALA A 127 -6.87 12.83 -0.27
C ALA A 127 -8.37 13.03 -0.62
N GLU A 128 -8.75 13.44 -1.84
CA GLU A 128 -10.16 13.38 -2.28
C GLU A 128 -10.63 11.93 -2.41
N PHE A 129 -9.75 11.04 -2.87
CA PHE A 129 -9.98 9.61 -2.92
C PHE A 129 -9.40 8.97 -1.67
N GLN A 130 -10.26 8.56 -0.75
CA GLN A 130 -9.86 8.12 0.59
C GLN A 130 -10.31 6.68 0.90
N GLY A 131 -10.89 5.98 -0.09
CA GLY A 131 -11.50 4.66 0.11
C GLY A 131 -12.63 4.69 1.15
N LEU A 132 -13.55 5.64 1.00
CA LEU A 132 -14.66 5.86 1.92
C LEU A 132 -15.84 4.93 1.61
N TRP A 133 -16.30 4.22 2.64
CA TRP A 133 -17.46 3.34 2.63
C TRP A 133 -18.53 3.87 3.59
N PRO A 134 -19.65 4.41 3.08
CA PRO A 134 -20.74 4.88 3.91
C PRO A 134 -21.50 3.67 4.50
N LEU A 135 -21.27 3.36 5.78
CA LEU A 135 -21.98 2.29 6.50
C LEU A 135 -23.27 2.85 7.10
N ARG A 136 -24.37 2.82 6.34
CA ARG A 136 -25.68 3.35 6.72
C ARG A 136 -26.48 2.34 7.53
N THR A 137 -26.28 1.05 7.28
CA THR A 137 -27.00 -0.05 7.94
C THR A 137 -26.07 -1.01 8.67
N LYS A 138 -26.63 -1.78 9.61
CA LYS A 138 -25.90 -2.85 10.29
C LYS A 138 -25.48 -3.98 9.34
N ASP A 139 -26.26 -4.21 8.29
CA ASP A 139 -25.98 -5.23 7.30
C ASP A 139 -24.84 -4.83 6.38
N GLU A 140 -24.80 -3.57 5.92
CA GLU A 140 -23.66 -3.01 5.18
C GLU A 140 -22.37 -3.08 6.01
N MET A 141 -22.43 -2.75 7.30
CA MET A 141 -21.26 -2.89 8.19
C MET A 141 -20.81 -4.35 8.29
N LYS A 142 -21.74 -5.30 8.42
CA LYS A 142 -21.44 -6.73 8.49
C LYS A 142 -20.82 -7.22 7.17
N GLU A 143 -21.37 -6.79 6.05
CA GLU A 143 -20.88 -7.12 4.72
C GLU A 143 -19.45 -6.61 4.50
N VAL A 144 -19.18 -5.35 4.85
CA VAL A 144 -17.83 -4.77 4.77
C VAL A 144 -16.85 -5.47 5.70
N CYS A 145 -17.24 -5.77 6.95
CA CYS A 145 -16.38 -6.55 7.87
C CYS A 145 -16.00 -7.91 7.27
N LEU A 146 -16.97 -8.61 6.67
CA LEU A 146 -16.77 -9.93 6.09
C LEU A 146 -15.94 -9.86 4.80
N ALA A 147 -16.19 -8.88 3.93
CA ALA A 147 -15.44 -8.69 2.69
C ALA A 147 -13.97 -8.35 2.96
N PHE A 148 -13.71 -7.47 3.94
CA PHE A 148 -12.36 -7.08 4.35
C PHE A 148 -11.71 -8.05 5.36
N ASN A 149 -12.43 -9.03 5.90
CA ASN A 149 -11.92 -9.86 7.00
C ASN A 149 -11.37 -9.01 8.19
N LEU A 150 -12.14 -7.99 8.57
CA LEU A 150 -11.82 -7.09 9.67
C LEU A 150 -12.90 -7.12 10.73
N SER A 151 -12.54 -6.87 11.98
CA SER A 151 -13.49 -6.82 13.08
C SER A 151 -14.37 -5.56 13.00
N LYS A 152 -15.54 -5.61 13.63
CA LYS A 152 -16.46 -4.47 13.76
C LYS A 152 -15.84 -3.28 14.49
N GLU A 153 -14.82 -3.51 15.31
CA GLU A 153 -14.12 -2.42 16.02
C GLU A 153 -13.30 -1.56 15.04
N VAL A 154 -12.80 -2.18 13.97
CA VAL A 154 -12.13 -1.48 12.86
C VAL A 154 -13.15 -0.84 11.93
N CYS A 155 -14.20 -1.57 11.58
CA CYS A 155 -15.28 -1.07 10.72
C CYS A 155 -16.35 -0.31 11.53
N THR A 156 -16.05 0.93 11.91
CA THR A 156 -17.00 1.82 12.61
C THR A 156 -17.97 2.51 11.63
N LYS A 157 -18.85 3.43 12.11
CA LYS A 157 -19.91 4.12 11.34
C LYS A 157 -19.51 4.67 9.97
N THR A 158 -18.22 4.87 9.73
CA THR A 158 -17.67 5.22 8.43
C THR A 158 -16.35 4.47 8.26
N PHE A 159 -16.32 3.49 7.35
CA PHE A 159 -15.10 2.73 7.06
C PHE A 159 -14.31 3.47 5.97
N ASN A 160 -13.04 3.75 6.23
CA ASN A 160 -12.23 4.59 5.38
C ASN A 160 -10.77 4.12 5.42
N LEU A 161 -10.25 3.72 4.26
CA LEU A 161 -8.93 3.12 4.13
C LEU A 161 -7.84 4.11 4.56
N LEU A 162 -7.92 5.36 4.11
CA LEU A 162 -6.94 6.39 4.46
C LEU A 162 -6.96 6.72 5.96
N HIS A 163 -8.16 6.80 6.55
CA HIS A 163 -8.35 7.01 7.98
C HIS A 163 -7.78 5.85 8.80
N ALA A 164 -7.86 4.61 8.31
CA ALA A 164 -7.29 3.45 8.97
C ALA A 164 -5.76 3.58 9.07
N ALA A 165 -5.07 3.93 7.97
CA ALA A 165 -3.63 4.19 7.99
C ALA A 165 -3.26 5.38 8.90
N ALA A 166 -3.98 6.50 8.78
CA ALA A 166 -3.74 7.68 9.62
C ALA A 166 -3.92 7.37 11.12
N SER A 167 -4.96 6.61 11.47
CA SER A 167 -5.22 6.17 12.84
C SER A 167 -4.13 5.24 13.35
N PHE A 168 -3.69 4.27 12.53
CA PHE A 168 -2.58 3.38 12.87
C PHE A 168 -1.31 4.18 13.18
N ILE A 169 -0.95 5.13 12.31
CA ILE A 169 0.23 6.00 12.48
C ILE A 169 0.10 6.91 13.71
N GLY A 170 -1.10 7.47 13.95
CA GLY A 170 -1.40 8.28 15.13
C GLY A 170 -1.21 7.51 16.44
N VAL A 171 -1.74 6.28 16.51
CA VAL A 171 -1.69 5.43 17.71
C VAL A 171 -0.28 4.84 17.92
N HIS A 172 0.32 4.27 16.89
CA HIS A 172 1.52 3.44 17.02
C HIS A 172 2.84 4.19 16.76
N GLN A 173 2.81 5.32 16.05
CA GLN A 173 4.01 6.07 15.65
C GLN A 173 3.97 7.54 16.08
N LYS A 174 3.00 7.93 16.91
CA LYS A 174 2.81 9.32 17.39
C LYS A 174 2.71 10.33 16.22
N SER A 175 2.09 9.91 15.12
CA SER A 175 1.92 10.67 13.88
C SER A 175 3.19 10.88 13.05
N VAL A 176 4.29 10.17 13.32
CA VAL A 176 5.51 10.22 12.50
C VAL A 176 5.36 9.34 11.26
N GLY A 177 5.82 9.84 10.10
CA GLY A 177 5.91 9.07 8.85
C GLY A 177 4.83 9.38 7.82
N VAL A 178 4.10 10.50 7.93
CA VAL A 178 3.10 10.91 6.94
C VAL A 178 3.61 12.11 6.16
N ALA A 179 3.68 12.01 4.84
CA ALA A 179 4.14 13.10 3.99
C ALA A 179 3.14 13.44 2.88
N GLY A 180 2.91 14.74 2.66
CA GLY A 180 2.21 15.23 1.47
C GLY A 180 3.19 15.67 0.38
N VAL A 181 2.85 15.40 -0.89
CA VAL A 181 3.75 15.68 -2.04
C VAL A 181 3.96 17.16 -2.39
N SER A 182 3.29 18.10 -1.69
CA SER A 182 3.62 19.53 -1.75
C SER A 182 3.21 20.31 -0.51
N TYR A 183 3.85 21.47 -0.29
CA TYR A 183 3.60 22.36 0.85
C TYR A 183 2.13 22.80 1.00
N LYS A 184 1.54 23.25 -0.11
CA LYS A 184 0.13 23.69 -0.12
C LYS A 184 -0.82 22.49 0.02
N TYR A 185 -0.41 21.33 -0.48
CA TYR A 185 -1.25 20.14 -0.48
C TYR A 185 -1.33 19.48 0.89
N GLY A 186 -0.20 19.12 1.54
CA GLY A 186 -0.22 18.42 2.84
C GLY A 186 -0.97 19.19 3.93
N LYS A 187 -0.70 20.51 4.05
CA LYS A 187 -1.39 21.38 5.02
C LYS A 187 -2.89 21.54 4.74
N ARG A 188 -3.27 21.63 3.45
CA ARG A 188 -4.67 21.74 3.04
C ARG A 188 -5.41 20.41 3.24
N SER A 189 -4.80 19.29 2.90
CA SER A 189 -5.41 17.97 3.06
C SER A 189 -5.67 17.65 4.52
N TRP A 190 -4.71 17.89 5.42
CA TRP A 190 -4.94 17.73 6.86
C TRP A 190 -6.06 18.64 7.39
N ALA A 191 -6.13 19.89 6.92
CA ALA A 191 -7.19 20.81 7.35
C ALA A 191 -8.58 20.47 6.78
N CYS A 192 -8.65 19.87 5.58
CA CYS A 192 -9.91 19.67 4.85
C CYS A 192 -10.51 18.27 4.98
N TYR A 193 -9.71 17.23 5.25
CA TYR A 193 -10.19 15.84 5.25
C TYR A 193 -10.19 15.23 6.66
N PRO A 194 -11.38 14.93 7.22
CA PRO A 194 -11.51 14.33 8.55
C PRO A 194 -10.74 13.03 8.74
N ALA A 195 -10.47 12.29 7.66
CA ALA A 195 -9.67 11.06 7.68
C ALA A 195 -8.26 11.26 8.28
N LEU A 196 -7.71 12.47 8.21
CA LEU A 196 -6.35 12.78 8.66
C LEU A 196 -6.28 13.43 10.05
N TRP A 197 -7.43 13.74 10.69
CA TRP A 197 -7.46 14.48 11.96
C TRP A 197 -6.98 13.69 13.17
N THR A 198 -6.77 12.38 13.02
CA THR A 198 -6.08 11.55 14.01
C THR A 198 -4.57 11.86 14.08
N LEU A 199 -4.02 12.54 13.07
CA LEU A 199 -2.62 12.94 13.01
C LEU A 199 -2.38 14.31 13.65
N LYS A 200 -1.29 14.42 14.42
CA LYS A 200 -0.83 15.68 15.02
C LYS A 200 -0.23 16.64 14.00
N HIS A 201 0.42 16.10 12.96
CA HIS A 201 1.05 16.85 11.87
C HIS A 201 1.14 15.93 10.63
N VAL A 202 1.39 16.56 9.48
CA VAL A 202 1.75 15.90 8.23
C VAL A 202 3.04 16.57 7.75
N ASP A 203 4.09 15.77 7.61
CA ASP A 203 5.40 16.21 7.15
C ASP A 203 5.42 16.47 5.64
N LEU A 204 6.54 17.00 5.17
CA LEU A 204 6.71 17.45 3.79
C LEU A 204 7.73 16.57 3.09
N LEU A 205 7.35 16.03 1.94
CA LEU A 205 8.28 15.39 1.02
C LEU A 205 7.94 15.88 -0.40
N PRO A 206 8.61 16.94 -0.90
CA PRO A 206 8.35 17.39 -2.26
C PRO A 206 8.69 16.26 -3.23
N ASN A 207 7.85 16.06 -4.25
CA ASN A 207 8.22 15.16 -5.35
C ASN A 207 9.59 15.59 -5.91
N PRO A 208 10.46 14.63 -6.29
CA PRO A 208 11.71 14.95 -6.96
C PRO A 208 11.42 15.82 -8.18
N ASP A 209 12.17 16.91 -8.33
CA ASP A 209 11.98 17.83 -9.45
C ASP A 209 12.43 17.10 -10.74
N PRO A 210 11.56 16.95 -11.75
CA PRO A 210 11.92 16.26 -12.99
C PRO A 210 13.03 16.98 -13.79
N SER A 211 13.36 18.23 -13.43
CA SER A 211 14.50 18.99 -13.95
C SER A 211 15.75 18.93 -13.06
N ASP A 212 15.69 18.26 -11.91
CA ASP A 212 16.83 17.99 -11.03
C ASP A 212 17.68 16.85 -11.62
N ILE A 213 18.40 17.18 -12.69
CA ILE A 213 19.41 16.34 -13.35
C ILE A 213 20.81 16.56 -12.75
N ALA A 214 20.88 16.94 -11.46
CA ALA A 214 22.13 17.34 -10.81
C ALA A 214 23.21 16.25 -10.89
N ALA A 215 24.09 16.45 -11.90
CA ALA A 215 25.29 15.71 -12.29
C ALA A 215 25.16 14.19 -12.44
N LEU A 216 24.50 13.74 -13.51
CA LEU A 216 24.94 12.52 -14.20
C LEU A 216 26.40 12.74 -14.66
N ASN A 217 27.35 12.06 -14.03
CA ASN A 217 28.76 12.10 -14.45
C ASN A 217 28.86 11.83 -15.97
N GLU A 218 29.56 12.69 -16.71
CA GLU A 218 29.75 12.60 -18.18
C GLU A 218 30.51 11.35 -18.65
N LYS A 219 30.94 10.49 -17.72
CA LYS A 219 31.41 9.13 -18.00
C LYS A 219 30.50 8.15 -17.27
N PRO A 220 29.85 7.19 -17.97
CA PRO A 220 29.11 6.14 -17.31
C PRO A 220 30.04 5.46 -16.29
N VAL A 221 29.62 5.44 -15.03
CA VAL A 221 30.37 4.69 -14.02
C VAL A 221 30.15 3.22 -14.33
N ASP A 222 31.24 2.47 -14.45
CA ASP A 222 31.16 1.01 -14.51
C ASP A 222 30.49 0.53 -13.22
N MET A 223 29.23 0.13 -13.36
CA MET A 223 28.33 -0.28 -12.27
C MET A 223 28.91 -1.43 -11.44
N SER A 224 29.96 -2.10 -11.91
CA SER A 224 30.64 -3.19 -11.21
C SER A 224 31.43 -2.76 -9.96
N ASN A 225 31.60 -1.46 -9.66
CA ASN A 225 32.53 -1.01 -8.61
C ASN A 225 32.07 0.13 -7.67
N VAL A 226 30.78 0.46 -7.56
CA VAL A 226 30.34 1.58 -6.69
C VAL A 226 29.74 1.11 -5.36
N ALA A 227 30.37 1.52 -4.25
CA ALA A 227 29.84 1.40 -2.89
C ALA A 227 29.22 2.73 -2.43
N ILE A 228 27.94 2.72 -2.04
CA ILE A 228 27.22 3.91 -1.54
C ILE A 228 27.02 3.82 -0.02
N PHE A 229 27.43 4.85 0.72
CA PHE A 229 27.14 5.04 2.15
C PHE A 229 26.00 6.03 2.34
N VAL A 230 24.81 5.57 2.77
CA VAL A 230 23.78 6.41 3.42
C VAL A 230 23.08 5.55 4.49
N HIS A 231 22.94 6.12 5.68
CA HIS A 231 22.36 5.52 6.88
C HIS A 231 20.84 5.76 6.87
N VAL A 232 20.01 4.71 6.69
CA VAL A 232 18.62 4.48 7.17
C VAL A 232 18.04 3.27 6.38
N ARG A 233 17.30 2.37 7.04
CA ARG A 233 17.11 0.95 6.65
C ARG A 233 15.72 0.61 6.08
N ARG A 234 15.73 -0.09 4.92
CA ARG A 234 14.77 -1.00 4.19
C ARG A 234 13.27 -0.68 4.07
N TRP A 235 12.79 -0.45 2.83
CA TRP A 235 11.40 -0.09 2.49
C TRP A 235 10.67 -1.11 1.60
N LEU A 236 9.37 -1.35 1.87
CA LEU A 236 8.39 -2.03 1.00
C LEU A 236 7.49 -0.95 0.37
N VAL A 237 7.19 -0.99 -0.93
CA VAL A 237 6.23 -0.08 -1.62
C VAL A 237 4.97 -0.83 -2.02
#